data_AF-A0A928H7F8-F1
#
_entry.id   AF-A0A928H7F8-F1
#
_cell.length_a   1.000
_cell.length_b   1.000
_cell.length_c   1.000
_cell.angle_alpha   90.00
_cell.angle_beta   90.00
_cell.angle_gamma   90.00
#
_symmetry.space_group_name_H-M   'P 1'
#
loop_
_entity.id
_entity.type
_entity.pdbx_description
1 polymer ?
#
loop_
_entity_poly.entity_id
_entity_poly.type
_entity_poly.pdbx_seq_one_letter_code
_entity_poly.pdbx_strand_id
1 'polypeptide(L)'
;PSSANGPRGYEDAGDNEVNSPENRILLCKKHHKLVDDNERNYPAELLRKMKRQHEDKVRCFQSIISAEASLACILTAKIKGVQEVVVSDSSVNEAIVASGHPLADMFPQRIDLVSDREYGTRAYWKSMVLQLEAHSKRMVSLIKSRGDAGLGLSIFPLAPIPLIAKFASLIGDKIPFTTFPKLRGAHSWTWRTGAKTNKFSYERIRTDWQTRRVALVISATAPILNQFLSEVNYKGDIYHIHSQRMSLDPVKTLEDLTSFRSAFHDALSDIQQTHRSPVKVDVFPCVPNVVAFEIGCRRMTKVHPVMMVYENCCGWKPAVEIGG
;
A
#
# COMPACT_ATOMS: atom_id res chain seq x y z
N PRO A 1 37.60 -24.18 17.83
CA PRO A 1 38.65 -24.19 16.78
C PRO A 1 38.52 -25.46 15.95
N SER A 2 38.07 -25.33 14.69
CA SER A 2 38.03 -26.47 13.76
C SER A 2 39.46 -26.78 13.34
N SER A 3 40.04 -27.85 13.86
CA SER A 3 41.28 -28.43 13.33
C SER A 3 41.01 -29.03 11.95
N ALA A 4 42.02 -29.10 11.08
CA ALA A 4 41.93 -29.79 9.79
C ALA A 4 41.42 -31.24 9.92
N ASN A 5 41.76 -31.92 11.03
CA ASN A 5 41.30 -33.29 11.35
C ASN A 5 40.00 -33.36 12.18
N GLY A 6 39.27 -32.24 12.32
CA GLY A 6 37.98 -32.25 13.01
C GLY A 6 36.87 -32.77 12.08
N PRO A 7 35.74 -33.27 12.62
CA PRO A 7 34.59 -33.76 11.84
C PRO A 7 33.89 -32.69 10.98
N ARG A 8 34.46 -31.49 10.89
CA ARG A 8 33.94 -30.34 10.14
C ARG A 8 35.04 -29.58 9.38
N GLY A 9 36.25 -30.13 9.30
CA GLY A 9 37.39 -29.55 8.57
C GLY A 9 37.31 -29.83 7.07
N TYR A 10 37.80 -28.90 6.26
CA TYR A 10 38.04 -29.09 4.82
C TYR A 10 39.52 -28.79 4.57
N GLU A 11 40.24 -29.67 3.85
CA GLU A 11 41.70 -29.60 3.68
C GLU A 11 42.18 -28.34 2.93
N ASP A 12 41.30 -27.67 2.17
CA ASP A 12 41.63 -26.51 1.31
C ASP A 12 41.06 -25.16 1.77
N ALA A 13 40.43 -25.08 2.96
CA ALA A 13 39.88 -23.81 3.44
C ALA A 13 40.98 -22.97 4.13
N GLY A 14 41.33 -21.82 3.56
CA GLY A 14 42.27 -20.88 4.20
C GLY A 14 41.79 -20.45 5.58
N ASP A 15 42.71 -20.16 6.50
CA ASP A 15 42.43 -19.84 7.92
C ASP A 15 41.39 -18.70 8.11
N ASN A 16 41.29 -17.80 7.13
CA ASN A 16 40.32 -16.71 7.08
C ASN A 16 38.88 -17.18 6.75
N GLU A 17 38.72 -18.23 5.94
CA GLU A 17 37.40 -18.77 5.59
C GLU A 17 36.79 -19.57 6.75
N VAL A 18 37.62 -20.32 7.47
CA VAL A 18 37.18 -21.12 8.63
C VAL A 18 36.60 -20.22 9.73
N ASN A 19 37.22 -19.06 9.95
CA ASN A 19 36.85 -18.13 11.02
C ASN A 19 35.82 -17.07 10.62
N SER A 20 35.41 -17.02 9.36
CA SER A 20 34.45 -16.06 8.84
C SER A 20 33.09 -16.12 9.58
N PRO A 21 32.41 -14.99 9.82
CA PRO A 21 31.03 -14.98 10.33
C PRO A 21 30.07 -15.83 9.50
N GLU A 22 30.33 -15.94 8.21
CA GLU A 22 29.57 -16.74 7.25
C GLU A 22 29.64 -18.23 7.56
N ASN A 23 30.80 -18.70 8.06
CA ASN A 23 31.06 -20.10 8.42
C ASN A 23 30.82 -20.43 9.90
N ARG A 24 30.62 -19.43 10.77
CA ARG A 24 30.35 -19.62 12.21
C ARG A 24 28.86 -19.81 12.48
N ILE A 25 28.49 -20.91 13.14
CA ILE A 25 27.13 -21.14 13.66
C ILE A 25 27.17 -21.17 15.19
N LEU A 26 26.25 -20.45 15.84
CA LEU A 26 26.11 -20.47 17.30
C LEU A 26 25.10 -21.55 17.70
N LEU A 27 25.54 -22.49 18.55
CA LEU A 27 24.72 -23.56 19.09
C LEU A 27 24.87 -23.59 20.61
N CYS A 28 23.79 -23.93 21.33
CA CYS A 28 23.90 -24.19 22.76
C CYS A 28 24.67 -25.51 23.00
N LYS A 29 25.18 -25.70 24.22
CA LYS A 29 25.97 -26.89 24.59
C LYS A 29 25.33 -28.22 24.18
N LYS A 30 24.01 -28.35 24.37
CA LYS A 30 23.26 -29.57 24.01
C LYS A 30 23.26 -29.81 22.50
N HIS A 31 22.93 -28.80 21.71
CA HIS A 31 22.85 -28.94 20.25
C HIS A 31 24.23 -29.00 19.60
N HIS A 32 25.25 -28.38 20.20
CA HIS A 32 26.63 -28.53 19.74
C HIS A 32 27.07 -29.99 19.81
N LYS A 33 26.88 -30.64 20.98
CA LYS A 33 27.20 -32.05 21.17
C LYS A 33 26.39 -32.97 20.25
N LEU A 34 25.09 -32.70 20.10
CA LEU A 34 24.23 -33.47 19.19
C LEU A 34 24.77 -33.50 17.75
N VAL A 35 25.20 -32.35 17.23
CA VAL A 35 25.74 -32.23 15.87
C VAL A 35 27.09 -32.93 15.76
N ASP A 36 27.98 -32.79 16.76
CA ASP A 36 29.28 -33.47 16.78
C ASP A 36 29.14 -34.99 16.80
N ASP A 37 28.23 -35.53 17.62
CA ASP A 37 28.03 -36.98 17.78
C ASP A 37 27.29 -37.61 16.57
N ASN A 38 26.70 -36.80 15.67
CA ASN A 38 25.83 -37.26 14.57
C ASN A 38 26.15 -36.59 13.22
N GLU A 39 27.41 -36.52 12.84
CA GLU A 39 27.89 -35.82 11.63
C GLU A 39 27.10 -36.18 10.36
N ARG A 40 26.81 -37.47 10.14
CA ARG A 40 26.04 -37.96 8.96
C ARG A 40 24.63 -37.38 8.87
N ASN A 41 24.00 -37.08 10.01
CA ASN A 41 22.65 -36.52 10.06
C ASN A 41 22.64 -34.99 9.95
N TYR A 42 23.80 -34.34 10.13
CA TYR A 42 23.96 -32.90 10.11
C TYR A 42 25.10 -32.46 9.18
N PRO A 43 24.99 -32.75 7.86
CA PRO A 43 26.01 -32.35 6.91
C PRO A 43 26.11 -30.81 6.82
N ALA A 44 27.28 -30.32 6.40
CA ALA A 44 27.59 -28.89 6.35
C ALA A 44 26.54 -28.06 5.58
N GLU A 45 25.99 -28.59 4.49
CA GLU A 45 24.94 -27.92 3.70
C GLU A 45 23.66 -27.67 4.52
N LEU A 46 23.23 -28.66 5.30
CA LEU A 46 22.06 -28.55 6.16
C LEU A 46 22.29 -27.51 7.25
N LEU A 47 23.46 -27.53 7.89
CA LEU A 47 23.82 -26.54 8.93
C LEU A 47 23.88 -25.12 8.36
N ARG A 48 24.43 -24.92 7.16
CA ARG A 48 24.41 -23.62 6.46
C ARG A 48 22.99 -23.17 6.10
N LYS A 49 22.09 -24.09 5.73
CA LYS A 49 20.67 -23.77 5.49
C LYS A 49 19.97 -23.35 6.79
N MET A 50 20.17 -24.10 7.87
CA MET A 50 19.60 -23.77 9.19
C MET A 50 20.12 -22.44 9.72
N LYS A 51 21.42 -22.16 9.56
CA LYS A 51 22.03 -20.85 9.88
C LYS A 51 21.34 -19.73 9.12
N ARG A 52 21.25 -19.81 7.78
CA ARG A 52 20.58 -18.79 6.96
C ARG A 52 19.15 -18.54 7.40
N GLN A 53 18.36 -19.61 7.60
CA GLN A 53 16.98 -19.49 8.08
C GLN A 53 16.87 -18.84 9.46
N HIS A 54 17.83 -19.08 10.35
CA HIS A 54 17.86 -18.44 11.67
C HIS A 54 18.30 -16.98 11.59
N GLU A 55 19.33 -16.67 10.81
CA GLU A 55 19.82 -15.31 10.60
C GLU A 55 18.77 -14.43 9.90
N ASP A 56 18.02 -14.97 8.95
CA ASP A 56 16.90 -14.28 8.32
C ASP A 56 15.80 -13.94 9.35
N LYS A 57 15.51 -14.88 10.27
CA LYS A 57 14.59 -14.63 11.40
C LYS A 57 15.14 -13.57 12.35
N VAL A 58 16.41 -13.66 12.76
CA VAL A 58 17.04 -12.70 13.69
C VAL A 58 17.10 -11.31 13.05
N ARG A 59 17.45 -11.21 11.77
CA ARG A 59 17.48 -9.94 11.02
C ARG A 59 16.09 -9.31 10.96
N CYS A 60 15.05 -10.12 10.73
CA CYS A 60 13.66 -9.69 10.80
C CYS A 60 13.30 -9.18 12.21
N PHE A 61 13.68 -9.89 13.28
CA PHE A 61 13.47 -9.44 14.66
C PHE A 61 14.22 -8.14 14.99
N GLN A 62 15.48 -8.00 14.57
CA GLN A 62 16.27 -6.78 14.78
C GLN A 62 15.69 -5.59 14.03
N SER A 63 15.22 -5.77 12.78
CA SER A 63 14.52 -4.72 12.05
C SER A 63 13.22 -4.31 12.75
N ILE A 64 12.52 -5.27 13.36
CA ILE A 64 11.29 -5.02 14.12
C ILE A 64 11.59 -4.25 15.42
N ILE A 65 12.68 -4.54 16.13
CA ILE A 65 13.02 -3.85 17.39
C ILE A 65 13.43 -2.39 17.16
N SER A 66 14.05 -2.08 16.02
CA SER A 66 14.54 -0.74 15.69
C SER A 66 13.55 0.09 14.85
N ALA A 67 12.47 -0.50 14.36
CA ALA A 67 11.48 0.19 13.54
C ALA A 67 10.39 0.84 14.40
N GLU A 68 9.90 1.99 13.96
CA GLU A 68 8.76 2.66 14.58
C GLU A 68 7.52 1.76 14.48
N ALA A 69 6.83 1.58 15.60
CA ALA A 69 5.62 0.78 15.66
C ALA A 69 4.50 1.43 14.85
N SER A 70 3.63 0.59 14.29
CA SER A 70 2.47 1.05 13.55
C SER A 70 1.17 0.51 14.15
N LEU A 71 0.17 1.37 14.20
CA LEU A 71 -1.20 0.99 14.52
C LEU A 71 -1.87 0.49 13.25
N ALA A 72 -2.32 -0.77 13.26
CA ALA A 72 -3.05 -1.34 12.15
C ALA A 72 -4.47 -0.73 12.06
N CYS A 73 -4.88 -0.33 10.86
CA CYS A 73 -6.21 0.18 10.56
C CYS A 73 -6.80 -0.55 9.36
N ILE A 74 -7.92 -1.23 9.57
CA ILE A 74 -8.68 -1.91 8.51
C ILE A 74 -9.89 -1.03 8.17
N LEU A 75 -10.00 -0.60 6.92
CA LEU A 75 -11.18 0.10 6.41
C LEU A 75 -11.97 -0.84 5.51
N THR A 76 -13.23 -1.10 5.84
CA THR A 76 -14.12 -1.94 5.02
C THR A 76 -15.44 -1.24 4.67
N ALA A 77 -15.98 -1.60 3.52
CA ALA A 77 -17.36 -1.29 3.09
C ALA A 77 -17.76 -2.24 1.96
N LYS A 78 -19.06 -2.48 1.79
CA LYS A 78 -19.56 -3.33 0.69
C LYS A 78 -19.10 -2.80 -0.67
N ILE A 79 -18.56 -3.68 -1.51
CA ILE A 79 -18.20 -3.32 -2.89
C ILE A 79 -19.47 -3.29 -3.74
N LYS A 80 -19.68 -2.18 -4.45
CA LYS A 80 -20.89 -1.91 -5.22
C LYS A 80 -22.20 -2.05 -4.42
N GLY A 81 -22.14 -1.85 -3.09
CA GLY A 81 -23.30 -1.94 -2.20
C GLY A 81 -23.80 -3.36 -1.91
N VAL A 82 -23.25 -4.38 -2.57
CA VAL A 82 -23.79 -5.76 -2.51
C VAL A 82 -22.78 -6.79 -2.04
N GLN A 83 -21.50 -6.61 -2.36
CA GLN A 83 -20.47 -7.59 -2.03
C GLN A 83 -19.86 -7.28 -0.67
N GLU A 84 -20.17 -8.13 0.32
CA GLU A 84 -19.50 -8.11 1.61
C GLU A 84 -18.00 -8.40 1.47
N VAL A 85 -17.23 -7.80 2.37
CA VAL A 85 -15.77 -7.96 2.40
C VAL A 85 -15.32 -8.28 3.81
N VAL A 86 -14.35 -9.18 3.91
CA VAL A 86 -13.75 -9.56 5.19
C VAL A 86 -12.24 -9.48 5.05
N VAL A 87 -11.60 -8.86 6.03
CA VAL A 87 -10.15 -8.80 6.17
C VAL A 87 -9.79 -9.53 7.45
N SER A 88 -8.98 -10.58 7.33
CA SER A 88 -8.50 -11.37 8.47
C SER A 88 -7.37 -10.65 9.20
N ASP A 89 -7.42 -10.65 10.53
CA ASP A 89 -6.35 -10.08 11.36
C ASP A 89 -5.01 -10.80 11.14
N SER A 90 -5.04 -12.12 10.90
CA SER A 90 -3.83 -12.90 10.60
C SER A 90 -3.10 -12.40 9.36
N SER A 91 -3.80 -12.18 8.24
CA SER A 91 -3.20 -11.67 7.01
C SER A 91 -2.72 -10.21 7.14
N VAL A 92 -3.37 -9.41 7.98
CA VAL A 92 -2.92 -8.04 8.32
C VAL A 92 -1.61 -8.09 9.10
N ASN A 93 -1.56 -8.90 10.15
CA ASN A 93 -0.37 -9.08 10.98
C ASN A 93 0.79 -9.65 10.17
N GLU A 94 0.53 -10.64 9.30
CA GLU A 94 1.52 -11.20 8.39
C GLU A 94 2.12 -10.12 7.48
N ALA A 95 1.29 -9.26 6.88
CA ALA A 95 1.77 -8.21 5.98
C ALA A 95 2.61 -7.16 6.72
N ILE A 96 2.22 -6.77 7.93
CA ILE A 96 2.97 -5.80 8.76
C ILE A 96 4.33 -6.39 9.14
N VAL A 97 4.35 -7.62 9.65
CA VAL A 97 5.60 -8.31 10.01
C VAL A 97 6.51 -8.47 8.79
N ALA A 98 5.96 -8.88 7.64
CA ALA A 98 6.73 -9.02 6.40
C ALA A 98 7.31 -7.69 5.89
N SER A 99 6.70 -6.56 6.24
CA SER A 99 7.22 -5.22 5.93
C SER A 99 8.28 -4.71 6.91
N GLY A 100 8.60 -5.48 7.96
CA GLY A 100 9.63 -5.14 8.94
C GLY A 100 9.20 -4.14 10.02
N HIS A 101 7.90 -3.84 10.13
CA HIS A 101 7.36 -2.94 11.14
C HIS A 101 6.81 -3.72 12.36
N PRO A 102 7.11 -3.31 13.61
CA PRO A 102 6.45 -3.86 14.78
C PRO A 102 4.99 -3.42 14.85
N LEU A 103 4.13 -4.33 15.30
CA LEU A 103 2.75 -4.02 15.65
C LEU A 103 2.72 -3.20 16.94
N ALA A 104 2.12 -2.01 16.90
CA ALA A 104 1.91 -1.21 18.10
C ALA A 104 0.86 -1.83 19.03
N ASP A 105 -0.13 -2.53 18.48
CA ASP A 105 -1.19 -3.22 19.20
C ASP A 105 -1.44 -4.61 18.59
N MET A 106 -1.89 -5.56 19.42
CA MET A 106 -2.23 -6.93 18.98
C MET A 106 -3.47 -6.97 18.06
N PHE A 107 -4.37 -5.99 18.19
CA PHE A 107 -5.65 -5.95 17.47
C PHE A 107 -5.74 -4.71 16.56
N PRO A 108 -6.03 -4.89 15.27
CA PRO A 108 -6.24 -3.77 14.35
C PRO A 108 -7.47 -2.93 14.73
N GLN A 109 -7.35 -1.62 14.56
CA GLN A 109 -8.50 -0.72 14.58
C GLN A 109 -9.35 -0.96 13.33
N ARG A 110 -10.64 -1.24 13.52
CA ARG A 110 -11.57 -1.53 12.42
C ARG A 110 -12.52 -0.36 12.18
N ILE A 111 -12.64 0.04 10.92
CA ILE A 111 -13.63 0.98 10.42
C ILE A 111 -14.50 0.22 9.43
N ASP A 112 -15.64 -0.27 9.90
CA ASP A 112 -16.62 -0.96 9.07
C ASP A 112 -17.75 0.02 8.73
N LEU A 113 -17.75 0.53 7.49
CA LEU A 113 -18.73 1.52 7.06
C LEU A 113 -19.99 0.83 6.54
N VAL A 114 -21.14 1.27 7.03
CA VAL A 114 -22.45 0.71 6.68
C VAL A 114 -23.44 1.84 6.38
N SER A 115 -24.25 1.68 5.34
CA SER A 115 -25.34 2.61 5.02
C SER A 115 -26.59 1.84 4.63
N ASP A 116 -27.74 2.35 5.07
CA ASP A 116 -29.08 1.90 4.68
C ASP A 116 -29.53 2.51 3.34
N ARG A 117 -28.76 3.46 2.81
CA ARG A 117 -29.07 4.17 1.57
C ARG A 117 -28.68 3.37 0.35
N GLU A 118 -29.41 3.57 -0.73
CA GLU A 118 -29.11 2.96 -2.02
C GLU A 118 -27.72 3.39 -2.52
N TYR A 119 -26.90 2.40 -2.88
CA TYR A 119 -25.53 2.60 -3.32
C TYR A 119 -25.46 3.52 -4.56
N GLY A 120 -24.45 4.39 -4.58
CA GLY A 120 -24.26 5.34 -5.69
C GLY A 120 -25.10 6.61 -5.62
N THR A 121 -26.06 6.71 -4.69
CA THR A 121 -26.83 7.94 -4.45
C THR A 121 -26.04 8.96 -3.64
N ARG A 122 -26.39 10.26 -3.78
CA ARG A 122 -25.81 11.33 -2.96
C ARG A 122 -26.02 11.09 -1.46
N ALA A 123 -27.16 10.51 -1.07
CA ALA A 123 -27.47 10.19 0.32
C ALA A 123 -26.53 9.12 0.88
N TYR A 124 -26.25 8.08 0.08
CA TYR A 124 -25.27 7.04 0.44
C TYR A 124 -23.88 7.64 0.68
N TRP A 125 -23.34 8.38 -0.29
CA TRP A 125 -22.01 8.96 -0.15
C TRP A 125 -21.93 9.92 1.05
N LYS A 126 -22.94 10.77 1.25
CA LYS A 126 -23.00 11.66 2.41
C LYS A 126 -22.98 10.89 3.74
N SER A 127 -23.77 9.82 3.86
CA SER A 127 -23.80 8.96 5.05
C SER A 127 -22.43 8.34 5.35
N MET A 128 -21.77 7.79 4.32
CA MET A 128 -20.46 7.14 4.46
C MET A 128 -19.36 8.16 4.82
N VAL A 129 -19.38 9.35 4.22
CA VAL A 129 -18.42 10.42 4.50
C VAL A 129 -18.53 10.91 5.96
N LEU A 130 -19.75 11.10 6.49
CA LEU A 130 -19.94 11.50 7.88
C LEU A 130 -19.36 10.47 8.87
N GLN A 131 -19.53 9.18 8.56
CA GLN A 131 -18.92 8.12 9.35
C GLN A 131 -17.39 8.16 9.27
N LEU A 132 -16.82 8.31 8.06
CA LEU A 132 -15.37 8.44 7.88
C LEU A 132 -14.81 9.63 8.68
N GLU A 133 -15.44 10.80 8.61
CA GLU A 133 -15.01 11.98 9.37
C GLU A 133 -14.99 11.72 10.89
N ALA A 134 -16.02 11.05 11.41
CA ALA A 134 -16.08 10.69 12.82
C ALA A 134 -14.97 9.70 13.23
N HIS A 135 -14.74 8.66 12.41
CA HIS A 135 -13.70 7.67 12.67
C HIS A 135 -12.28 8.27 12.55
N SER A 136 -12.02 9.06 11.51
CA SER A 136 -10.73 9.73 11.32
C SER A 136 -10.41 10.67 12.48
N LYS A 137 -11.38 11.45 12.99
CA LYS A 137 -11.17 12.30 14.18
C LYS A 137 -10.78 11.49 15.41
N ARG A 138 -11.47 10.38 15.67
CA ARG A 138 -11.14 9.47 16.79
C ARG A 138 -9.73 8.89 16.65
N MET A 139 -9.38 8.44 15.45
CA MET A 139 -8.06 7.86 15.18
C MET A 139 -6.91 8.85 15.37
N VAL A 140 -7.06 10.07 14.84
CA VAL A 140 -6.07 11.14 15.06
C VAL A 140 -5.93 11.46 16.55
N SER A 141 -7.05 11.50 17.28
CA SER A 141 -7.03 11.72 18.73
C SER A 141 -6.31 10.60 19.48
N LEU A 142 -6.54 9.34 19.10
CA LEU A 142 -5.88 8.18 19.71
C LEU A 142 -4.36 8.24 19.53
N ILE A 143 -3.88 8.50 18.31
CA ILE A 143 -2.45 8.60 18.01
C ILE A 143 -1.81 9.74 18.81
N LYS A 144 -2.44 10.91 18.83
CA LYS A 144 -1.96 12.05 19.63
C LYS A 144 -1.89 11.74 21.13
N SER A 145 -2.88 11.01 21.66
CA SER A 145 -2.93 10.67 23.09
C SER A 145 -1.82 9.70 23.53
N ARG A 146 -1.25 8.91 22.60
CA ARG A 146 -0.14 8.00 22.90
C ARG A 146 1.20 8.73 23.10
N GLY A 147 1.30 10.00 22.71
CA GLY A 147 2.51 10.82 22.93
C GLY A 147 3.75 10.37 22.15
N ASP A 148 3.61 9.38 21.27
CA ASP A 148 4.68 8.85 20.44
C ASP A 148 4.67 9.55 19.08
N ALA A 149 5.64 10.43 18.87
CA ALA A 149 5.78 11.21 17.64
C ALA A 149 6.12 10.34 16.40
N GLY A 150 6.58 9.10 16.60
CA GLY A 150 6.92 8.15 15.54
C GLY A 150 5.81 7.14 15.23
N LEU A 151 4.70 7.11 16.00
CA LEU A 151 3.65 6.11 15.79
C LEU A 151 2.96 6.29 14.44
N GLY A 152 3.22 5.35 13.52
CA GLY A 152 2.63 5.34 12.20
C GLY A 152 1.30 4.56 12.11
N LEU A 153 0.65 4.64 10.95
CA LEU A 153 -0.52 3.83 10.59
C LEU A 153 -0.18 2.77 9.54
N SER A 154 -0.57 1.52 9.76
CA SER A 154 -0.57 0.49 8.73
C SER A 154 -1.99 0.26 8.23
N ILE A 155 -2.28 0.69 7.00
CA ILE A 155 -3.65 0.85 6.49
C ILE A 155 -3.99 -0.23 5.47
N PHE A 156 -5.11 -0.91 5.71
CA PHE A 156 -5.64 -2.01 4.90
C PHE A 156 -7.03 -1.64 4.38
N PRO A 157 -7.12 -0.86 3.28
CA PRO A 157 -8.39 -0.41 2.76
C PRO A 157 -8.98 -1.43 1.78
N LEU A 158 -10.19 -1.90 2.06
CA LEU A 158 -11.00 -2.75 1.18
C LEU A 158 -12.43 -2.19 1.13
N ALA A 159 -12.61 -1.14 0.34
CA ALA A 159 -13.85 -0.39 0.20
C ALA A 159 -13.97 0.16 -1.23
N PRO A 160 -15.14 0.72 -1.65
CA PRO A 160 -15.24 1.47 -2.90
C PRO A 160 -14.18 2.57 -3.02
N ILE A 161 -13.63 2.72 -4.23
CA ILE A 161 -12.52 3.65 -4.55
C ILE A 161 -12.74 5.07 -3.99
N PRO A 162 -13.94 5.69 -4.14
CA PRO A 162 -14.21 7.00 -3.57
C PRO A 162 -14.01 7.06 -2.05
N LEU A 163 -14.44 6.04 -1.31
CA LEU A 163 -14.32 6.02 0.16
C LEU A 163 -12.87 5.88 0.61
N ILE A 164 -12.08 5.07 -0.10
CA ILE A 164 -10.64 4.94 0.17
C ILE A 164 -9.94 6.29 -0.06
N ALA A 165 -10.21 6.96 -1.18
CA ALA A 165 -9.65 8.26 -1.49
C ALA A 165 -10.08 9.32 -0.47
N LYS A 166 -11.35 9.31 -0.04
CA LYS A 166 -11.83 10.22 1.01
C LYS A 166 -11.14 9.97 2.34
N PHE A 167 -11.02 8.71 2.76
CA PHE A 167 -10.36 8.35 4.01
C PHE A 167 -8.90 8.83 4.05
N ALA A 168 -8.15 8.60 2.97
CA ALA A 168 -6.80 9.11 2.81
C ALA A 168 -6.72 10.65 2.92
N SER A 169 -7.68 11.37 2.32
CA SER A 169 -7.73 12.84 2.42
C SER A 169 -8.02 13.35 3.84
N LEU A 170 -8.71 12.56 4.67
CA LEU A 170 -9.04 12.92 6.05
C LEU A 170 -7.87 12.65 7.00
N ILE A 171 -7.05 11.63 6.73
CA ILE A 171 -5.79 11.38 7.44
C ILE A 171 -4.79 12.48 7.12
N GLY A 172 -4.66 12.85 5.84
CA GLY A 172 -3.72 13.86 5.38
C GLY A 172 -2.26 13.41 5.50
N ASP A 173 -1.36 14.37 5.66
CA ASP A 173 0.10 14.20 5.84
C ASP A 173 0.55 14.32 7.31
N LYS A 174 -0.41 14.40 8.24
CA LYS A 174 -0.17 14.69 9.67
C LYS A 174 0.37 13.51 10.47
N ILE A 175 0.24 12.30 9.93
CA ILE A 175 0.57 11.04 10.60
C ILE A 175 1.36 10.20 9.60
N PRO A 176 2.52 9.65 9.98
CA PRO A 176 3.23 8.67 9.14
C PRO A 176 2.31 7.48 8.83
N PHE A 177 2.24 7.04 7.57
CA PHE A 177 1.42 5.89 7.23
C PHE A 177 2.06 5.04 6.13
N THR A 178 1.69 3.77 6.14
CA THR A 178 1.99 2.78 5.11
C THR A 178 0.69 2.13 4.69
N THR A 179 0.40 2.13 3.39
CA THR A 179 -0.78 1.46 2.85
C THR A 179 -0.40 0.12 2.24
N PHE A 180 -1.27 -0.87 2.40
CA PHE A 180 -1.01 -2.23 1.96
C PHE A 180 -1.93 -2.62 0.79
N PRO A 181 -1.39 -3.25 -0.28
CA PRO A 181 -2.14 -3.62 -1.46
C PRO A 181 -2.93 -4.88 -1.18
N LYS A 182 -4.21 -4.92 -1.56
CA LYS A 182 -4.93 -6.19 -1.62
C LYS A 182 -4.59 -6.88 -2.94
N LEU A 183 -3.58 -7.74 -2.91
CA LEU A 183 -3.20 -8.57 -4.07
C LEU A 183 -4.26 -9.65 -4.27
N ARG A 184 -5.05 -9.51 -5.33
CA ARG A 184 -6.20 -10.36 -5.62
C ARG A 184 -5.76 -11.75 -6.06
N GLY A 185 -4.74 -11.85 -6.91
CA GLY A 185 -4.26 -13.15 -7.41
C GLY A 185 -3.62 -14.03 -6.34
N ALA A 186 -2.96 -13.41 -5.34
CA ALA A 186 -2.30 -14.13 -4.25
C ALA A 186 -3.15 -14.20 -2.97
N HIS A 187 -4.33 -13.58 -2.96
CA HIS A 187 -5.15 -13.39 -1.77
C HIS A 187 -4.40 -12.79 -0.56
N SER A 188 -3.32 -12.04 -0.79
CA SER A 188 -2.41 -11.52 0.24
C SER A 188 -2.47 -9.99 0.36
N TRP A 189 -1.99 -9.47 1.49
CA TRP A 189 -1.74 -8.03 1.71
C TRP A 189 -0.26 -7.66 1.68
N THR A 190 0.62 -8.65 1.54
CA THR A 190 2.06 -8.49 1.65
C THR A 190 2.63 -7.85 0.38
N TRP A 191 3.37 -6.75 0.56
CA TRP A 191 4.17 -6.16 -0.51
C TRP A 191 5.17 -7.18 -1.06
N ARG A 192 5.30 -7.28 -2.39
CA ARG A 192 6.43 -8.01 -2.97
C ARG A 192 7.70 -7.20 -2.77
N THR A 193 8.78 -7.90 -2.41
CA THR A 193 10.11 -7.32 -2.34
C THR A 193 10.77 -7.34 -3.72
N GLY A 194 11.68 -6.40 -3.96
CA GLY A 194 12.44 -6.30 -5.21
C GLY A 194 12.08 -5.08 -6.05
N ALA A 195 12.58 -5.09 -7.29
CA ALA A 195 12.50 -3.96 -8.20
C ALA A 195 11.07 -3.68 -8.72
N LYS A 196 10.92 -2.50 -9.33
CA LYS A 196 9.72 -2.09 -10.06
C LYS A 196 9.27 -3.16 -11.06
N THR A 197 8.02 -3.59 -10.96
CA THR A 197 7.37 -4.57 -11.84
C THR A 197 6.42 -3.93 -12.85
N ASN A 198 6.01 -2.68 -12.65
CA ASN A 198 5.13 -1.94 -13.54
C ASN A 198 5.50 -0.46 -13.56
N LYS A 199 5.21 0.21 -14.67
CA LYS A 199 5.45 1.65 -14.83
C LYS A 199 4.13 2.38 -15.03
N PHE A 200 4.01 3.56 -14.46
CA PHE A 200 2.92 4.48 -14.72
C PHE A 200 3.44 5.69 -15.50
N SER A 201 2.61 6.18 -16.41
CA SER A 201 2.83 7.40 -17.20
C SER A 201 1.52 8.16 -17.32
N TYR A 202 1.62 9.43 -17.69
CA TYR A 202 0.47 10.26 -18.03
C TYR A 202 0.63 10.89 -19.40
N GLU A 203 -0.51 11.20 -20.02
CA GLU A 203 -0.59 11.91 -21.31
C GLU A 203 -1.78 12.88 -21.33
N ARG A 204 -1.71 13.86 -22.24
CA ARG A 204 -2.83 14.77 -22.54
C ARG A 204 -3.59 14.22 -23.75
N ILE A 205 -4.84 13.84 -23.54
CA ILE A 205 -5.70 13.26 -24.59
C ILE A 205 -6.37 14.36 -25.41
N ARG A 206 -6.83 15.40 -24.72
CA ARG A 206 -7.52 16.52 -25.35
C ARG A 206 -7.29 17.79 -24.57
N THR A 207 -7.06 18.88 -25.31
CA THR A 207 -6.99 20.23 -24.76
C THR A 207 -8.09 21.08 -25.37
N ASP A 208 -8.99 21.56 -24.53
CA ASP A 208 -10.11 22.45 -24.81
C ASP A 208 -10.01 23.67 -23.88
N TRP A 209 -9.22 24.64 -24.33
CA TRP A 209 -8.90 25.89 -23.64
C TRP A 209 -10.11 26.77 -23.30
N GLN A 210 -11.29 26.46 -23.84
CA GLN A 210 -12.50 27.25 -23.59
C GLN A 210 -13.16 26.92 -22.25
N THR A 211 -12.87 25.75 -21.66
CA THR A 211 -13.49 25.35 -20.40
C THR A 211 -12.44 25.29 -19.27
N ARG A 212 -12.87 25.61 -18.05
CA ARG A 212 -12.05 25.46 -16.83
C ARG A 212 -12.23 24.11 -16.15
N ARG A 213 -12.64 23.09 -16.89
CA ARG A 213 -12.91 21.74 -16.36
C ARG A 213 -11.89 20.76 -16.87
N VAL A 214 -11.41 19.90 -15.98
CA VAL A 214 -10.35 18.94 -16.27
C VAL A 214 -10.77 17.56 -15.81
N ALA A 215 -10.77 16.59 -16.71
CA ALA A 215 -10.95 15.19 -16.39
C ALA A 215 -9.57 14.53 -16.22
N LEU A 216 -9.40 13.81 -15.12
CA LEU A 216 -8.26 12.93 -14.90
C LEU A 216 -8.74 11.48 -14.91
N VAL A 217 -8.54 10.81 -16.04
CA VAL A 217 -8.88 9.39 -16.21
C VAL A 217 -7.70 8.55 -15.73
N ILE A 218 -7.92 7.54 -14.90
CA ILE A 218 -6.83 6.69 -14.38
C ILE A 218 -7.13 5.22 -14.70
N SER A 219 -6.35 4.62 -15.60
CA SER A 219 -6.46 3.22 -16.03
C SER A 219 -5.29 2.40 -15.49
N ALA A 220 -5.44 1.83 -14.30
CA ALA A 220 -4.43 0.95 -13.71
C ALA A 220 -4.82 -0.53 -13.79
N THR A 221 -6.09 -0.87 -13.55
CA THR A 221 -6.56 -2.27 -13.57
C THR A 221 -7.20 -2.68 -14.90
N ALA A 222 -7.80 -1.73 -15.62
CA ALA A 222 -8.44 -1.96 -16.92
C ALA A 222 -8.43 -0.68 -17.78
N PRO A 223 -8.49 -0.80 -19.13
CA PRO A 223 -8.45 0.34 -20.05
C PRO A 223 -9.81 1.02 -20.12
N ILE A 224 -9.99 2.12 -19.38
CA ILE A 224 -11.27 2.83 -19.30
C ILE A 224 -11.35 4.09 -20.15
N LEU A 225 -10.27 4.50 -20.84
CA LEU A 225 -10.26 5.76 -21.60
C LEU A 225 -11.31 5.77 -22.73
N ASN A 226 -11.35 4.73 -23.57
CA ASN A 226 -12.32 4.67 -24.69
C ASN A 226 -13.76 4.59 -24.19
N GLN A 227 -13.99 3.84 -23.09
CA GLN A 227 -15.29 3.80 -22.43
C GLN A 227 -15.69 5.19 -21.91
N PHE A 228 -14.78 5.87 -21.24
CA PHE A 228 -15.00 7.24 -20.77
C PHE A 228 -15.33 8.20 -21.93
N LEU A 229 -14.57 8.17 -23.02
CA LEU A 229 -14.77 9.06 -24.18
C LEU A 229 -16.11 8.81 -24.88
N SER A 230 -16.63 7.58 -24.84
CA SER A 230 -17.92 7.23 -25.47
C SER A 230 -19.12 7.50 -24.56
N GLU A 231 -19.00 7.24 -23.26
CA GLU A 231 -20.10 7.39 -22.30
C GLU A 231 -20.19 8.82 -21.73
N VAL A 232 -19.07 9.53 -21.64
CA VAL A 232 -18.99 10.85 -21.02
C VAL A 232 -18.73 11.89 -22.10
N ASN A 233 -19.76 12.66 -22.47
CA ASN A 233 -19.61 13.86 -23.30
C ASN A 233 -18.96 15.00 -22.48
N TYR A 234 -17.73 14.77 -22.03
CA TYR A 234 -16.98 15.70 -21.22
C TYR A 234 -16.63 16.93 -22.06
N LYS A 235 -16.84 18.13 -21.49
CA LYS A 235 -16.44 19.41 -22.10
C LYS A 235 -15.29 19.98 -21.28
N GLY A 236 -14.09 19.90 -21.84
CA GLY A 236 -12.83 20.28 -21.19
C GLY A 236 -11.66 19.36 -21.44
N ASP A 237 -10.56 19.68 -20.75
CA ASP A 237 -9.27 19.01 -20.89
C ASP A 237 -9.34 17.60 -20.32
N ILE A 238 -8.68 16.66 -20.99
CA ILE A 238 -8.64 15.27 -20.59
C ILE A 238 -7.18 14.86 -20.45
N TYR A 239 -6.81 14.49 -19.23
CA TYR A 239 -5.55 13.86 -18.88
C TYR A 239 -5.80 12.39 -18.59
N HIS A 240 -4.86 11.54 -18.98
CA HIS A 240 -4.94 10.10 -18.75
C HIS A 240 -3.67 9.60 -18.08
N ILE A 241 -3.82 8.99 -16.90
CA ILE A 241 -2.77 8.21 -16.26
C ILE A 241 -3.04 6.74 -16.53
N HIS A 242 -2.02 6.01 -16.96
CA HIS A 242 -2.15 4.58 -17.22
C HIS A 242 -0.94 3.80 -16.73
N SER A 243 -1.20 2.57 -16.29
CA SER A 243 -0.13 1.59 -16.09
C SER A 243 0.29 1.00 -17.44
N GLN A 244 1.58 0.72 -17.61
CA GLN A 244 2.11 0.00 -18.77
C GLN A 244 1.48 -1.38 -18.91
N ARG A 245 1.27 -2.10 -17.78
CA ARG A 245 0.55 -3.37 -17.74
C ARG A 245 -0.68 -3.26 -16.84
N MET A 246 -1.85 -3.16 -17.46
CA MET A 246 -3.13 -3.23 -16.75
C MET A 246 -3.44 -4.67 -16.39
N SER A 247 -3.67 -4.94 -15.11
CA SER A 247 -3.98 -6.27 -14.60
C SER A 247 -4.75 -6.18 -13.29
N LEU A 248 -5.13 -7.33 -12.72
CA LEU A 248 -5.77 -7.38 -11.40
C LEU A 248 -4.90 -6.77 -10.30
N ASP A 249 -3.57 -6.93 -10.42
CA ASP A 249 -2.57 -6.49 -9.44
C ASP A 249 -1.50 -5.64 -10.13
N PRO A 250 -1.82 -4.39 -10.57
CA PRO A 250 -0.89 -3.56 -11.33
C PRO A 250 0.18 -2.92 -10.44
N VAL A 251 0.02 -2.98 -9.12
CA VAL A 251 0.94 -2.47 -8.10
C VAL A 251 1.26 -3.62 -7.15
N LYS A 252 2.49 -4.12 -7.20
CA LYS A 252 2.93 -5.27 -6.40
C LYS A 252 4.09 -4.93 -5.47
N THR A 253 4.89 -3.93 -5.82
CA THR A 253 6.03 -3.44 -5.03
C THR A 253 5.85 -1.96 -4.69
N LEU A 254 6.58 -1.47 -3.69
CA LEU A 254 6.60 -0.04 -3.35
C LEU A 254 7.10 0.81 -4.53
N GLU A 255 8.02 0.28 -5.34
CA GLU A 255 8.51 0.95 -6.55
C GLU A 255 7.42 1.14 -7.63
N ASP A 256 6.47 0.20 -7.74
CA ASP A 256 5.31 0.37 -8.63
C ASP A 256 4.42 1.53 -8.15
N LEU A 257 4.20 1.60 -6.83
CA LEU A 257 3.43 2.68 -6.21
C LEU A 257 4.14 4.03 -6.35
N THR A 258 5.46 4.07 -6.17
CA THR A 258 6.28 5.26 -6.41
C THR A 258 6.19 5.72 -7.86
N SER A 259 6.19 4.79 -8.83
CA SER A 259 5.97 5.15 -10.24
C SER A 259 4.60 5.79 -10.47
N PHE A 260 3.54 5.31 -9.80
CA PHE A 260 2.23 5.97 -9.85
C PHE A 260 2.27 7.36 -9.21
N ARG A 261 2.89 7.50 -8.03
CA ARG A 261 3.01 8.79 -7.33
C ARG A 261 3.67 9.86 -8.20
N SER A 262 4.75 9.51 -8.91
CA SER A 262 5.39 10.43 -9.86
C SER A 262 4.46 10.83 -10.99
N ALA A 263 3.85 9.87 -11.69
CA ALA A 263 2.93 10.17 -12.80
C ALA A 263 1.72 11.01 -12.36
N PHE A 264 1.19 10.75 -11.16
CA PHE A 264 0.09 11.50 -10.58
C PHE A 264 0.50 12.93 -10.20
N HIS A 265 1.67 13.09 -9.57
CA HIS A 265 2.22 14.40 -9.24
C HIS A 265 2.47 15.24 -10.51
N ASP A 266 3.11 14.67 -11.51
CA ASP A 266 3.44 15.37 -12.75
C ASP A 266 2.18 15.79 -13.50
N ALA A 267 1.16 14.91 -13.58
CA ALA A 267 -0.12 15.25 -14.17
C ALA A 267 -0.82 16.41 -13.44
N LEU A 268 -0.85 16.39 -12.10
CA LEU A 268 -1.46 17.48 -11.33
C LEU A 268 -0.68 18.80 -11.48
N SER A 269 0.66 18.74 -11.51
CA SER A 269 1.50 19.92 -11.75
C SER A 269 1.24 20.51 -13.13
N ASP A 270 1.15 19.67 -14.16
CA ASP A 270 0.81 20.08 -15.52
C ASP A 270 -0.56 20.79 -15.56
N ILE A 271 -1.59 20.18 -14.96
CA ILE A 271 -2.94 20.76 -14.85
C ILE A 271 -2.88 22.14 -14.18
N GLN A 272 -2.16 22.28 -13.08
CA GLN A 272 -2.02 23.56 -12.37
C GLN A 272 -1.35 24.64 -13.23
N GLN A 273 -0.27 24.30 -13.92
CA GLN A 273 0.46 25.24 -14.80
C GLN A 273 -0.40 25.69 -15.97
N THR A 274 -1.20 24.78 -16.53
CA THR A 274 -2.04 25.01 -17.69
C THR A 274 -3.21 25.96 -17.37
N HIS A 275 -3.82 25.86 -16.19
CA HIS A 275 -5.08 26.55 -15.91
C HIS A 275 -5.03 27.77 -14.95
N ARG A 276 -3.88 28.08 -14.32
CA ARG A 276 -3.56 29.31 -13.54
C ARG A 276 -4.54 29.79 -12.43
N SER A 277 -5.68 29.14 -12.23
CA SER A 277 -6.75 29.45 -11.28
C SER A 277 -7.14 28.15 -10.55
N PRO A 278 -7.77 28.17 -9.36
CA PRO A 278 -8.27 26.95 -8.74
C PRO A 278 -9.19 26.19 -9.71
N VAL A 279 -8.71 25.04 -10.18
CA VAL A 279 -9.43 24.13 -11.05
C VAL A 279 -10.06 23.03 -10.21
N LYS A 280 -11.28 22.65 -10.56
CA LYS A 280 -11.85 21.38 -10.10
C LYS A 280 -11.47 20.28 -11.09
N VAL A 281 -10.90 19.20 -10.57
CA VAL A 281 -10.50 18.04 -11.37
C VAL A 281 -11.50 16.91 -11.13
N ASP A 282 -12.21 16.50 -12.17
CA ASP A 282 -13.10 15.34 -12.16
C ASP A 282 -12.24 14.08 -12.37
N VAL A 283 -12.15 13.21 -11.36
CA VAL A 283 -11.30 12.01 -11.37
C VAL A 283 -12.13 10.77 -11.67
N PHE A 284 -11.74 10.02 -12.70
CA PHE A 284 -12.40 8.79 -13.16
C PHE A 284 -11.46 7.60 -12.97
N PRO A 285 -11.44 6.94 -11.79
CA PRO A 285 -10.45 5.93 -11.47
C PRO A 285 -10.92 4.50 -11.75
N CYS A 286 -10.06 3.70 -12.39
CA CYS A 286 -10.11 2.24 -12.43
C CYS A 286 -8.78 1.68 -11.90
N VAL A 287 -8.72 1.53 -10.56
CA VAL A 287 -7.45 1.40 -9.83
C VAL A 287 -7.52 0.42 -8.66
N PRO A 288 -6.38 -0.16 -8.23
CA PRO A 288 -6.34 -0.95 -7.00
C PRO A 288 -6.45 -0.06 -5.75
N ASN A 289 -6.65 -0.69 -4.60
CA ASN A 289 -6.90 -0.02 -3.31
C ASN A 289 -5.78 0.94 -2.88
N VAL A 290 -4.51 0.60 -3.08
CA VAL A 290 -3.38 1.49 -2.74
C VAL A 290 -3.32 2.73 -3.61
N VAL A 291 -3.64 2.61 -4.91
CA VAL A 291 -3.71 3.75 -5.83
C VAL A 291 -4.92 4.63 -5.49
N ALA A 292 -6.07 4.03 -5.14
CA ALA A 292 -7.21 4.78 -4.62
C ALA A 292 -6.85 5.59 -3.37
N PHE A 293 -6.02 5.03 -2.49
CA PHE A 293 -5.52 5.72 -1.31
C PHE A 293 -4.60 6.88 -1.69
N GLU A 294 -3.63 6.66 -2.59
CA GLU A 294 -2.74 7.73 -3.07
C GLU A 294 -3.48 8.89 -3.75
N ILE A 295 -4.57 8.62 -4.48
CA ILE A 295 -5.45 9.66 -5.04
C ILE A 295 -5.98 10.58 -3.93
N GLY A 296 -6.21 10.06 -2.73
CA GLY A 296 -6.65 10.82 -1.57
C GLY A 296 -5.53 11.53 -0.80
N CYS A 297 -4.33 10.96 -0.82
CA CYS A 297 -3.17 11.41 -0.05
C CYS A 297 -2.54 12.71 -0.56
N ARG A 298 -1.70 13.30 0.32
CA ARG A 298 -0.74 14.37 -0.01
C ARG A 298 -1.38 15.57 -0.70
N ARG A 299 -2.42 16.13 -0.08
CA ARG A 299 -3.00 17.40 -0.51
C ARG A 299 -2.66 18.50 0.48
N MET A 300 -1.75 19.38 0.07
CA MET A 300 -1.65 20.72 0.64
C MET A 300 -2.92 21.51 0.32
N THR A 301 -3.71 21.79 1.36
CA THR A 301 -4.84 22.73 1.37
C THR A 301 -4.44 24.04 0.68
N LYS A 302 -5.29 24.58 -0.20
CA LYS A 302 -5.04 25.79 -1.03
C LYS A 302 -3.94 25.69 -2.11
N VAL A 303 -3.19 24.60 -2.20
CA VAL A 303 -2.19 24.40 -3.28
C VAL A 303 -2.75 23.47 -4.35
N HIS A 304 -3.22 22.28 -3.97
CA HIS A 304 -3.74 21.30 -4.91
C HIS A 304 -5.22 21.54 -5.28
N PRO A 305 -5.63 21.21 -6.52
CA PRO A 305 -7.01 21.36 -6.94
C PRO A 305 -7.96 20.48 -6.10
N VAL A 306 -9.18 20.99 -5.92
CA VAL A 306 -10.30 20.20 -5.40
C VAL A 306 -10.61 19.12 -6.44
N MET A 307 -10.71 17.87 -5.99
CA MET A 307 -10.98 16.72 -6.84
C MET A 307 -12.33 16.11 -6.53
N MET A 308 -13.16 15.92 -7.55
CA MET A 308 -14.38 15.13 -7.46
C MET A 308 -14.07 13.71 -7.94
N VAL A 309 -14.13 12.72 -7.04
CA VAL A 309 -13.92 11.32 -7.40
C VAL A 309 -15.23 10.71 -7.84
N TYR A 310 -15.25 10.13 -9.04
CA TYR A 310 -16.42 9.47 -9.60
C TYR A 310 -16.42 7.98 -9.29
N GLU A 311 -17.62 7.43 -9.16
CA GLU A 311 -17.87 5.99 -9.10
C GLU A 311 -18.52 5.54 -10.42
N ASN A 312 -18.08 4.42 -10.97
CA ASN A 312 -18.76 3.81 -12.12
C ASN A 312 -19.79 2.79 -11.61
N CYS A 313 -21.05 3.20 -11.47
CA CYS A 313 -22.15 2.35 -11.03
C CYS A 313 -23.31 2.47 -12.01
N CYS A 314 -23.23 1.70 -13.11
CA CYS A 314 -24.08 1.86 -14.30
C CYS A 314 -23.90 3.25 -14.92
N GLY A 315 -22.65 3.63 -15.14
CA GLY A 315 -22.25 4.97 -15.58
C GLY A 315 -21.53 5.75 -14.50
N TRP A 316 -20.77 6.77 -14.92
CA TRP A 316 -19.98 7.61 -14.04
C TRP A 316 -20.84 8.61 -13.27
N LYS A 317 -20.80 8.54 -11.94
CA LYS A 317 -21.53 9.46 -11.05
C LYS A 317 -20.56 10.11 -10.05
N PRO A 318 -20.72 11.40 -9.72
CA PRO A 318 -19.90 12.04 -8.70
C PRO A 318 -20.19 11.38 -7.34
N ALA A 319 -19.14 10.96 -6.64
CA ALA A 319 -19.26 10.24 -5.37
C ALA A 319 -18.82 11.12 -4.20
N VAL A 320 -17.55 11.53 -4.17
CA VAL A 320 -16.99 12.30 -3.05
C VAL A 320 -16.04 13.38 -3.53
N GLU A 321 -16.05 14.51 -2.82
CA GLU A 321 -15.06 15.58 -3.00
C GLU A 321 -13.90 15.40 -2.01
N ILE A 322 -12.68 15.54 -2.53
CA ILE A 322 -11.41 15.47 -1.79
C ILE A 322 -10.52 16.68 -2.13
N GLY A 323 -9.80 17.19 -1.15
CA GLY A 323 -9.05 18.44 -1.31
C GLY A 323 -9.91 19.70 -1.20
N GLY A 324 -9.24 20.84 -1.10
CA GLY A 324 -9.79 22.12 -0.64
C GLY A 324 -8.97 22.65 0.53
#